data_AF-A0A970ZND6-F1
#
_entry.id   AF-A0A970ZND6-F1
#
_cell.length_a   1.000
_cell.length_b   1.000
_cell.length_c   1.000
_cell.angle_alpha   90.00
_cell.angle_beta   90.00
_cell.angle_gamma   90.00
#
_symmetry.space_group_name_H-M   'P 1'
#
loop_
_entity.id
_entity.type
_entity.pdbx_description
1 polymer ?
#
loop_
_entity_poly.entity_id
_entity_poly.type
_entity_poly.pdbx_seq_one_letter_code
_entity_poly.pdbx_strand_id
1 'polypeptide(L)'
;MNPYFLAFLVLPPILIGVAFMTEKKRLWPIVIAFCLVGWALVYFSIEWNFNTLKNQIDAMPNPPEELIEAWATDGAQRVFGAVFGWLYSFIYFLPWLVPSWIIRRVLTKRNGEQNGGGPPATRPESE
;
A
#
# COMPACT_ATOMS: atom_id res chain seq x y z
N MET A 1 -1.83 3.67 -19.55
CA MET A 1 -1.68 2.91 -18.30
C MET A 1 -2.07 3.81 -17.14
N ASN A 2 -2.92 3.37 -16.21
CA ASN A 2 -3.44 4.23 -15.14
C ASN A 2 -2.33 4.54 -14.12
N PRO A 3 -1.90 5.81 -13.98
CA PRO A 3 -0.76 6.17 -13.12
C PRO A 3 -1.08 5.95 -11.62
N TYR A 4 -2.34 6.12 -11.22
CA TYR A 4 -2.77 5.92 -9.83
C TYR A 4 -2.70 4.45 -9.43
N PHE A 5 -3.02 3.55 -10.38
CA PHE A 5 -2.88 2.11 -10.18
C PHE A 5 -1.41 1.71 -10.00
N LEU A 6 -0.49 2.25 -10.80
CA LEU A 6 0.94 1.98 -10.62
C LEU A 6 1.46 2.51 -9.28
N ALA A 7 1.06 3.73 -8.90
CA ALA A 7 1.39 4.28 -7.60
C ALA A 7 0.88 3.36 -6.47
N PHE A 8 -0.34 2.84 -6.58
CA PHE A 8 -0.92 1.92 -5.61
C PHE A 8 -0.12 0.61 -5.45
N LEU A 9 0.44 0.07 -6.54
CA LEU A 9 1.25 -1.16 -6.49
C LEU A 9 2.62 -0.94 -5.82
N VAL A 10 3.24 0.22 -6.02
CA VAL A 10 4.60 0.51 -5.55
C VAL A 10 4.60 1.15 -4.16
N LEU A 11 3.50 1.75 -3.74
CA LEU A 11 3.37 2.42 -2.44
C LEU A 11 3.63 1.49 -1.22
N PRO A 12 3.10 0.25 -1.15
CA PRO A 12 3.38 -0.64 -0.01
C PRO A 12 4.86 -0.96 0.23
N PRO A 13 5.64 -1.41 -0.78
CA PRO A 13 7.06 -1.71 -0.57
C PRO A 13 7.86 -0.46 -0.21
N ILE A 14 7.53 0.72 -0.77
CA ILE A 14 8.17 1.99 -0.38
C ILE A 14 7.91 2.29 1.09
N LEU A 15 6.65 2.26 1.53
CA LEU A 15 6.29 2.59 2.90
C LEU A 15 6.92 1.62 3.91
N ILE A 16 6.97 0.33 3.58
CA ILE A 16 7.66 -0.66 4.40
C ILE A 16 9.17 -0.39 4.43
N GLY A 17 9.78 -0.03 3.30
CA GLY A 17 11.18 0.39 3.23
C GLY A 17 11.49 1.56 4.16
N VAL A 18 10.68 2.63 4.12
CA VAL A 18 10.81 3.78 5.02
C VAL A 18 10.60 3.37 6.48
N ALA A 19 9.67 2.45 6.75
CA ALA A 19 9.44 1.90 8.07
C ALA A 19 10.62 1.08 8.63
N PHE A 20 11.50 0.56 7.78
CA PHE A 20 12.74 -0.08 8.20
C PHE A 20 13.83 0.93 8.56
N MET A 21 13.83 2.12 7.94
CA MET A 21 14.79 3.18 8.24
C MET A 21 14.43 3.95 9.52
N THR A 22 13.17 3.92 9.94
CA THR A 22 12.71 4.56 11.17
C THR A 22 12.77 3.58 12.35
N GLU A 23 13.50 3.94 13.41
CA GLU A 23 13.65 3.10 14.62
C GLU A 23 12.33 2.80 15.35
N LYS A 24 11.26 3.53 15.02
CA LYS A 24 9.95 3.35 15.62
C LYS A 24 9.32 2.04 15.13
N LYS A 25 9.32 1.02 16.00
CA LYS A 25 8.72 -0.31 15.77
C LYS A 25 7.20 -0.31 15.48
N ARG A 26 6.50 0.83 15.58
CA ARG A 26 5.05 0.90 15.41
C ARG A 26 4.67 0.91 13.91
N LEU A 27 4.15 -0.22 13.42
CA LEU A 27 3.67 -0.38 12.04
C LEU A 27 2.28 0.24 11.80
N TRP A 28 1.46 0.38 12.85
CA TRP A 28 0.11 0.94 12.79
C TRP A 28 -0.02 2.28 12.03
N PRO A 29 0.80 3.32 12.27
CA PRO A 29 0.69 4.57 11.52
C PRO A 29 0.93 4.40 10.02
N ILE A 30 1.78 3.44 9.62
CA ILE A 30 2.02 3.13 8.20
C ILE A 30 0.80 2.44 7.58
N VAL A 31 0.16 1.53 8.32
CA VAL A 31 -1.09 0.88 7.87
C VAL A 31 -2.18 1.94 7.66
N ILE A 32 -2.37 2.83 8.63
CA ILE A 32 -3.39 3.90 8.56
C ILE A 32 -3.08 4.84 7.38
N ALA A 33 -1.83 5.29 7.26
CA ALA A 33 -1.41 6.15 6.16
C ALA A 33 -1.63 5.46 4.80
N PHE A 34 -1.28 4.18 4.69
CA PHE A 34 -1.49 3.41 3.47
C PHE A 34 -2.98 3.24 3.15
N CYS A 35 -3.83 2.96 4.14
CA CYS A 35 -5.27 2.83 3.92
C CYS A 35 -5.86 4.14 3.38
N LEU A 36 -5.45 5.30 3.92
CA LEU A 36 -5.95 6.61 3.47
C LEU A 36 -5.43 6.98 2.07
N VAL A 37 -4.13 6.83 1.84
CA VAL A 37 -3.50 7.17 0.55
C VAL A 37 -3.93 6.18 -0.52
N GLY A 38 -3.96 4.88 -0.21
CA GLY A 38 -4.44 3.83 -1.07
C GLY A 38 -5.91 4.02 -1.44
N TRP A 39 -6.76 4.41 -0.48
CA TRP A 39 -8.16 4.74 -0.75
C TRP A 39 -8.29 5.90 -1.74
N ALA A 40 -7.55 6.98 -1.53
CA ALA A 40 -7.53 8.12 -2.46
C ALA A 40 -7.04 7.70 -3.86
N LEU A 41 -5.99 6.88 -3.95
CA LEU A 41 -5.48 6.36 -5.23
C LEU A 41 -6.49 5.48 -5.95
N VAL A 42 -7.20 4.60 -5.23
CA VAL A 42 -8.28 3.78 -5.79
C VAL A 42 -9.40 4.66 -6.32
N TYR A 43 -9.82 5.66 -5.53
CA TYR A 43 -10.85 6.61 -5.93
C TYR A 43 -10.46 7.40 -7.20
N PHE A 44 -9.25 7.98 -7.22
CA PHE A 44 -8.75 8.70 -8.40
C PHE A 44 -8.56 7.77 -9.61
N SER A 45 -8.15 6.52 -9.38
CA SER A 45 -8.01 5.52 -10.45
C SER A 45 -9.35 5.24 -11.13
N ILE A 46 -10.41 5.08 -10.34
CA ILE A 46 -11.78 4.89 -10.85
C ILE A 46 -12.23 6.14 -11.60
N GLU A 47 -12.08 7.31 -10.97
CA GLU A 47 -12.51 8.58 -11.56
C GLU A 47 -11.81 8.88 -12.90
N TRP A 48 -10.51 8.59 -12.98
CA TRP A 48 -9.75 8.68 -14.23
C TRP A 48 -10.31 7.76 -15.31
N ASN A 49 -10.67 6.52 -14.94
CA ASN A 49 -11.25 5.56 -15.88
C ASN A 49 -12.59 6.08 -16.43
N PHE A 50 -13.48 6.54 -15.56
CA PHE A 50 -14.78 7.11 -15.96
C PHE A 50 -14.64 8.32 -16.87
N ASN A 51 -13.72 9.23 -16.55
CA ASN A 51 -13.49 10.42 -17.38
C ASN A 51 -12.86 10.06 -18.73
N THR A 52 -11.96 9.07 -18.76
CA THR A 52 -11.38 8.56 -20.01
C THR A 52 -12.45 7.93 -20.90
N LEU A 53 -13.32 7.07 -20.34
CA LEU A 53 -14.43 6.45 -21.08
C LEU A 53 -15.40 7.51 -21.60
N LYS A 54 -15.78 8.47 -20.75
CA LYS A 54 -16.65 9.57 -21.16
C LYS A 54 -16.07 10.37 -22.32
N ASN A 55 -14.80 10.75 -22.24
CA ASN A 55 -14.13 11.49 -23.30
C ASN A 55 -14.08 10.70 -24.62
N GLN A 56 -14.00 9.37 -24.57
CA GLN A 56 -14.04 8.51 -25.76
C GLN A 56 -15.45 8.42 -26.35
N ILE A 57 -16.48 8.35 -25.51
CA ILE A 57 -17.90 8.37 -25.93
C ILE A 57 -18.24 9.71 -26.58
N ASP A 58 -17.87 10.83 -25.94
CA ASP A 58 -18.13 12.18 -26.44
C ASP A 58 -17.39 12.50 -27.75
N ALA A 59 -16.27 11.80 -28.02
CA ALA A 59 -15.51 11.92 -29.26
C ALA A 59 -16.11 11.12 -30.44
N MET A 60 -17.10 10.26 -30.21
CA MET A 60 -17.75 9.48 -31.26
C MET A 60 -18.98 10.21 -31.83
N PRO A 61 -19.15 10.29 -33.17
CA PRO A 61 -20.32 10.94 -33.78
C PRO A 61 -21.64 10.20 -33.53
N ASN A 62 -21.60 8.88 -33.38
CA ASN A 62 -22.73 8.00 -33.07
C ASN A 62 -22.25 6.92 -32.09
N PRO A 63 -22.15 7.22 -30.79
CA PRO A 63 -21.76 6.24 -29.79
C PRO A 63 -22.83 5.13 -29.69
N PRO A 64 -22.43 3.85 -29.63
CA PRO A 64 -23.37 2.75 -29.40
C PRO A 64 -24.14 2.93 -28.09
N GLU A 65 -25.44 2.66 -28.12
CA GLU A 65 -26.33 2.85 -26.96
C GLU A 65 -25.89 2.00 -25.76
N GLU A 66 -25.38 0.79 -26.02
CA GLU A 66 -24.80 -0.11 -25.02
C GLU A 66 -23.62 0.52 -24.24
N LEU A 67 -22.80 1.36 -24.88
CA LEU A 67 -21.66 2.02 -24.24
C LEU A 67 -22.11 3.17 -23.33
N ILE A 68 -23.17 3.88 -23.72
CA ILE A 68 -23.77 4.96 -22.94
C ILE A 68 -24.48 4.38 -21.71
N GLU A 69 -25.23 3.31 -21.91
CA GLU A 69 -25.94 2.61 -20.84
C GLU A 69 -24.95 1.95 -19.86
N ALA A 70 -23.89 1.32 -20.37
CA ALA A 70 -22.81 0.80 -19.54
C ALA A 70 -22.19 1.92 -18.68
N TRP A 71 -21.80 3.05 -19.28
CA TRP A 71 -21.24 4.19 -18.53
C TRP A 71 -22.19 4.74 -17.46
N ALA A 72 -23.49 4.81 -17.76
CA ALA A 72 -24.51 5.31 -16.83
C ALA A 72 -24.78 4.33 -15.67
N THR A 73 -24.72 3.03 -15.93
CA THR A 73 -24.99 1.97 -14.93
C THR A 73 -23.78 1.72 -14.01
N ASP A 74 -22.58 2.09 -14.46
CA ASP A 74 -21.33 1.82 -13.74
C ASP A 74 -21.08 2.74 -12.53
N GLY A 75 -22.04 3.63 -12.20
CA GLY A 75 -22.02 4.46 -10.99
C GLY A 75 -21.83 3.67 -9.68
N ALA A 76 -22.24 2.40 -9.66
CA ALA A 76 -21.98 1.50 -8.55
C ALA A 76 -20.48 1.32 -8.25
N GLN A 77 -19.62 1.29 -9.28
CA GLN A 77 -18.16 1.18 -9.08
C GLN A 77 -17.59 2.44 -8.41
N ARG A 78 -18.08 3.63 -8.76
CA ARG A 78 -17.70 4.88 -8.10
C ARG A 78 -18.07 4.88 -6.63
N VAL A 79 -19.30 4.47 -6.31
CA VAL A 79 -19.76 4.36 -4.91
C VAL A 79 -18.95 3.31 -4.16
N PHE A 80 -18.68 2.17 -4.78
CA PHE A 80 -17.88 1.10 -4.19
C PHE A 80 -16.45 1.57 -3.91
N GLY A 81 -15.81 2.25 -4.86
CA GLY A 81 -14.49 2.86 -4.66
C GLY A 81 -14.47 3.89 -3.53
N ALA A 82 -15.49 4.74 -3.46
CA ALA A 82 -15.61 5.77 -2.43
C ALA A 82 -15.85 5.17 -1.03
N VAL A 83 -16.70 4.15 -0.90
CA VAL A 83 -17.08 3.60 0.42
C VAL A 83 -16.16 2.47 0.87
N PHE A 84 -15.73 1.59 -0.05
CA PHE A 84 -14.97 0.37 0.26
C PHE A 84 -13.52 0.40 -0.24
N GLY A 85 -13.07 1.46 -0.92
CA GLY A 85 -11.69 1.51 -1.41
C GLY A 85 -10.62 1.47 -0.31
N TRP A 86 -10.95 1.90 0.92
CA TRP A 86 -10.06 1.74 2.09
C TRP A 86 -9.89 0.26 2.48
N LEU A 87 -10.95 -0.53 2.38
CA LEU A 87 -10.92 -1.96 2.67
C LEU A 87 -10.12 -2.70 1.61
N TYR A 88 -10.32 -2.33 0.33
CA TYR A 88 -9.51 -2.86 -0.78
C TYR A 88 -8.02 -2.56 -0.57
N SER A 89 -7.69 -1.33 -0.18
CA SER A 89 -6.33 -0.93 0.16
C SER A 89 -5.78 -1.77 1.31
N PHE A 90 -6.55 -1.93 2.38
CA PHE A 90 -6.14 -2.73 3.52
C PHE A 90 -5.83 -4.19 3.15
N ILE A 91 -6.73 -4.84 2.40
CA ILE A 91 -6.55 -6.22 1.92
C ILE A 91 -5.28 -6.33 1.08
N TYR A 92 -5.04 -5.37 0.18
CA TYR A 92 -3.84 -5.34 -0.65
C TYR A 92 -2.55 -5.15 0.18
N PHE A 93 -2.61 -4.48 1.32
CA PHE A 93 -1.46 -4.29 2.22
C PHE A 93 -1.10 -5.55 3.02
N LEU A 94 -2.06 -6.43 3.31
CA LEU A 94 -1.85 -7.61 4.17
C LEU A 94 -0.72 -8.54 3.68
N PRO A 95 -0.63 -8.92 2.39
CA PRO A 95 0.48 -9.73 1.89
C PRO A 95 1.86 -9.12 2.15
N TRP A 96 1.96 -7.79 2.23
CA TRP A 96 3.22 -7.09 2.45
C TRP A 96 3.64 -7.07 3.92
N LEU A 97 2.71 -7.23 4.86
CA LEU A 97 3.01 -7.33 6.29
C LEU A 97 3.80 -8.61 6.62
N VAL A 98 3.47 -9.73 5.98
CA VAL A 98 4.12 -11.03 6.20
C VAL A 98 5.65 -10.99 5.98
N PRO A 99 6.16 -10.61 4.79
CA PRO A 99 7.60 -10.51 4.56
C PRO A 99 8.25 -9.45 5.45
N SER A 100 7.57 -8.32 5.72
CA SER A 100 8.10 -7.30 6.62
C SER A 100 8.35 -7.84 8.04
N TRP A 101 7.46 -8.70 8.54
CA TRP A 101 7.57 -9.31 9.86
C TRP A 101 8.69 -10.35 9.91
N ILE A 102 8.81 -11.17 8.87
CA ILE A 102 9.90 -12.16 8.74
C ILE A 102 11.26 -11.46 8.73
N ILE A 103 11.43 -10.44 7.88
CA ILE A 103 12.68 -9.68 7.75
C ILE A 103 13.05 -9.03 9.09
N ARG A 104 12.09 -8.42 9.80
CA ARG A 104 12.33 -7.83 11.13
C ARG A 104 12.81 -8.87 12.14
N ARG A 105 12.22 -10.07 12.16
CA ARG A 105 12.67 -11.16 13.05
C ARG A 105 14.09 -11.61 12.74
N VAL A 106 14.41 -11.79 11.46
CA VAL A 106 15.76 -12.22 11.02
C VAL A 106 16.82 -11.18 11.38
N LEU A 107 16.55 -9.88 11.12
CA LEU A 107 17.48 -8.80 11.45
C LEU A 107 17.67 -8.64 12.97
N THR A 108 16.59 -8.77 13.75
CA THR A 108 16.68 -8.68 15.22
C THR A 108 17.51 -9.84 15.79
N LYS A 109 17.36 -11.06 15.25
CA LYS A 109 18.16 -12.21 15.67
C LYS A 109 19.65 -11.99 15.42
N ARG A 110 20.03 -11.46 14.26
CA ARG A 110 21.43 -11.13 13.92
C ARG A 110 22.05 -10.09 14.86
N ASN A 111 21.30 -9.04 15.22
CA ASN A 111 21.81 -8.03 16.16
C ASN A 111 21.97 -8.58 17.60
N GLY A 112 21.13 -9.54 18.01
CA GLY A 112 21.24 -10.19 19.33
C GLY A 112 22.48 -11.09 19.43
N GLU A 113 22.80 -11.83 18.37
CA GLU A 113 24.00 -12.68 18.32
C GLU A 113 25.31 -11.86 18.31
N GLN A 114 25.32 -10.67 17.68
CA GLN A 114 26.49 -9.78 17.73
C GLN A 114 26.71 -9.13 19.10
N ASN A 115 25.65 -8.78 19.84
CA ASN A 115 25.80 -8.17 21.17
C ASN A 115 26.05 -9.18 22.30
N GLY A 116 25.72 -10.47 22.11
CA GLY A 116 25.95 -11.53 23.10
C GLY A 116 27.33 -12.21 23.02
N GLY A 117 28.14 -11.88 22.00
CA GLY A 117 29.46 -12.46 21.77
C GLY A 117 30.65 -11.64 22.30
N GLY A 118 30.40 -10.68 23.20
CA GLY A 118 31.49 -9.98 23.89
C GLY A 118 32.20 -10.93 24.86
N PRO A 119 33.55 -11.04 24.83
CA PRO A 119 34.27 -11.92 25.74
C PRO A 119 33.91 -11.57 27.19
N PRO A 120 33.78 -12.57 28.08
CA PRO A 120 33.42 -12.34 29.47
C PRO A 120 34.42 -11.34 30.06
N ALA A 121 33.93 -10.25 30.63
CA ALA A 121 34.75 -9.29 31.34
C ALA A 121 35.53 -10.04 32.42
N THR A 122 36.84 -10.19 32.21
CA THR A 122 37.74 -10.72 33.22
C THR A 122 37.68 -9.78 34.41
N ARG A 123 37.08 -10.24 35.51
CA ARG A 123 37.17 -9.56 36.80
C ARG A 123 38.66 -9.47 37.15
N PRO A 124 39.22 -8.27 37.40
CA PRO A 124 40.50 -8.21 38.09
C PRO A 124 40.27 -8.71 39.51
N GLU A 125 40.83 -9.88 39.83
CA GLU A 125 41.05 -10.29 41.22
C GLU A 125 42.05 -9.29 41.80
N SER A 126 41.57 -8.38 42.64
CA SER A 126 42.42 -7.53 43.47
C SER A 126 42.72 -8.28 44.75
N GLU A 127 43.97 -8.71 44.88
CA GLU A 127 44.65 -9.14 46.11
C GLU A 127 44.71 -8.01 47.16
#